data_AF-A0A3B9EKB1-F1
#
_entry.id   AF-A0A3B9EKB1-F1
#
_cell.length_a   1.000
_cell.length_b   1.000
_cell.length_c   1.000
_cell.angle_alpha   90.00
_cell.angle_beta   90.00
_cell.angle_gamma   90.00
#
_symmetry.space_group_name_H-M   'P 1'
#
loop_
_entity.id
_entity.type
_entity.pdbx_description
1 polymer ?
#
loop_
_entity_poly.entity_id
_entity_poly.type
_entity_poly.pdbx_seq_one_letter_code
_entity_poly.pdbx_strand_id
1 'polypeptide(L)'
;MIDQARARHPAAQADSCLDCGDEAGTALAALRHGVEAISLTAPPDVLEKIADMARQSGAATMPPPSQALDMAQGPTDEKLADWLLADRLLEGTHDG
;
A
#
# COMPACT_ATOMS: atom_id res chain seq x y z
N MET A 1 -3.59 -10.16 -13.12
CA MET A 1 -3.19 -8.76 -13.40
C MET A 1 -1.75 -8.50 -12.99
N ILE A 2 -1.36 -8.81 -11.75
CA ILE A 2 0.02 -8.65 -11.24
C ILE A 2 1.05 -9.39 -12.11
N ASP A 3 0.85 -10.68 -12.39
CA ASP A 3 1.77 -11.46 -13.24
C ASP A 3 1.94 -10.87 -14.65
N GLN A 4 0.85 -10.32 -15.19
CA GLN A 4 0.89 -9.68 -16.51
C GLN A 4 1.68 -8.37 -16.47
N ALA A 5 1.57 -7.59 -15.39
CA ALA A 5 2.39 -6.39 -15.19
C ALA A 5 3.87 -6.76 -15.04
N ARG A 6 4.19 -7.76 -14.21
CA ARG A 6 5.56 -8.29 -14.03
C ARG A 6 6.15 -8.77 -15.36
N ALA A 7 5.37 -9.49 -16.17
CA ALA A 7 5.82 -9.97 -17.49
C ALA A 7 6.07 -8.83 -18.49
N ARG A 8 5.31 -7.73 -18.43
CA ARG A 8 5.51 -6.55 -19.29
C ARG A 8 6.69 -5.68 -18.86
N HIS A 9 7.00 -5.66 -17.58
CA HIS A 9 8.06 -4.81 -17.00
C HIS A 9 8.99 -5.62 -16.09
N PRO A 10 9.73 -6.61 -16.62
CA PRO A 10 10.50 -7.54 -15.80
C PRO A 10 11.69 -6.89 -15.07
N ALA A 11 12.13 -5.71 -15.50
CA ALA A 11 13.19 -4.95 -14.84
C ALA A 11 12.68 -4.09 -13.67
N ALA A 12 11.36 -3.94 -13.51
CA ALA A 12 10.80 -3.17 -12.41
C ALA A 12 10.86 -3.99 -11.12
N GLN A 13 11.51 -3.43 -10.09
CA GLN A 13 11.43 -3.94 -8.73
C GLN A 13 10.17 -3.35 -8.09
N ALA A 14 9.13 -4.15 -7.99
CA ALA A 14 7.84 -3.73 -7.46
C ALA A 14 7.15 -4.88 -6.72
N ASP A 15 6.50 -4.52 -5.63
CA ASP A 15 5.59 -5.36 -4.87
C ASP A 15 4.15 -5.04 -5.25
N SER A 16 3.28 -6.04 -5.16
CA SER A 16 1.84 -5.84 -5.29
C SER A 16 1.27 -5.28 -3.98
N CYS A 17 0.69 -4.09 -4.04
CA CYS A 17 0.01 -3.46 -2.91
C CYS A 17 -1.45 -3.16 -3.26
N LEU A 18 -2.38 -3.46 -2.35
CA LEU A 18 -3.78 -3.05 -2.45
C LEU A 18 -4.15 -2.06 -1.35
N ASP A 19 -4.63 -0.88 -1.76
CA ASP A 19 -5.33 0.03 -0.85
C ASP A 19 -6.72 -0.53 -0.54
N CYS A 20 -6.96 -0.83 0.73
CA CYS A 20 -8.20 -1.41 1.24
C CYS A 20 -9.08 -0.36 1.94
N GLY A 21 -8.69 0.92 1.93
CA GLY A 21 -9.46 2.00 2.56
C GLY A 21 -9.71 1.71 4.03
N ASP A 22 -10.97 1.67 4.45
CA ASP A 22 -11.44 1.28 5.79
C ASP A 22 -12.13 -0.09 5.84
N GLU A 23 -11.96 -0.89 4.78
CA GLU A 23 -12.66 -2.16 4.61
C GLU A 23 -11.78 -3.36 5.00
N ALA A 24 -11.85 -3.77 6.26
CA ALA A 24 -11.12 -4.96 6.75
C ALA A 24 -11.44 -6.25 5.97
N GLY A 25 -12.68 -6.40 5.47
CA GLY A 25 -13.06 -7.55 4.63
C GLY A 25 -12.29 -7.61 3.32
N THR A 26 -12.05 -6.44 2.71
CA THR A 26 -11.27 -6.27 1.48
C THR A 26 -9.79 -6.58 1.72
N ALA A 27 -9.23 -6.13 2.83
CA ALA A 27 -7.88 -6.50 3.26
C ALA A 27 -7.69 -8.02 3.39
N LEU A 28 -8.62 -8.70 4.08
CA LEU A 28 -8.56 -10.16 4.21
C LEU A 28 -8.72 -10.90 2.88
N ALA A 29 -9.55 -10.37 1.97
CA ALA A 29 -9.69 -10.93 0.64
C ALA A 29 -8.40 -10.79 -0.17
N ALA A 30 -7.75 -9.63 -0.11
CA ALA A 30 -6.49 -9.36 -0.78
C ALA A 30 -5.38 -10.32 -0.33
N LEU A 31 -5.23 -10.50 1.00
CA LEU A 31 -4.27 -11.46 1.56
C LEU A 31 -4.51 -12.90 1.05
N ARG A 32 -5.77 -13.34 1.00
CA ARG A 32 -6.12 -14.67 0.44
C ARG A 32 -5.78 -14.80 -1.04
N HIS A 33 -5.76 -13.70 -1.78
CA HIS A 33 -5.38 -13.67 -3.19
C HIS A 33 -3.88 -13.50 -3.41
N GLY A 34 -3.07 -13.45 -2.35
CA GLY A 34 -1.61 -13.45 -2.43
C GLY A 34 -1.00 -12.12 -2.82
N VAL A 35 -1.64 -11.00 -2.47
CA VAL A 35 -0.97 -9.69 -2.57
C VAL A 35 0.20 -9.62 -1.58
N GLU A 36 1.26 -8.93 -1.95
CA GLU A 36 2.48 -8.82 -1.12
C GLU A 36 2.34 -7.73 -0.04
N ALA A 37 1.47 -6.76 -0.25
CA ALA A 37 1.19 -5.70 0.71
C ALA A 37 -0.28 -5.25 0.67
N ILE A 38 -0.77 -4.72 1.79
CA ILE A 38 -2.05 -4.04 1.91
C ILE A 38 -1.90 -2.71 2.67
N SER A 39 -2.70 -1.71 2.33
CA SER A 39 -2.91 -0.51 3.13
C SER A 39 -4.33 -0.52 3.71
N LEU A 40 -4.48 -0.21 4.99
CA LEU A 40 -5.78 -0.22 5.68
C LEU A 40 -5.82 0.85 6.77
N THR A 41 -6.96 1.54 6.85
CA THR A 41 -7.34 2.43 7.95
C THR A 41 -8.33 1.69 8.86
N ALA A 42 -7.93 1.37 10.08
CA ALA A 42 -8.79 0.72 11.05
C ALA A 42 -8.35 1.06 12.49
N PRO A 43 -9.17 0.76 13.52
CA PRO A 43 -8.73 0.87 14.91
C PRO A 43 -7.45 0.06 15.18
N PRO A 44 -6.58 0.48 16.12
CA PRO A 44 -5.27 -0.15 16.35
C PRO A 44 -5.33 -1.65 16.62
N ASP A 45 -6.34 -2.12 17.36
CA ASP A 45 -6.49 -3.55 17.67
C ASP A 45 -6.89 -4.38 16.45
N VAL A 46 -7.58 -3.77 15.48
CA VAL A 46 -7.91 -4.41 14.19
C VAL A 46 -6.68 -4.43 13.29
N LEU A 47 -5.92 -3.33 13.24
CA LEU A 47 -4.66 -3.26 12.50
C LEU A 47 -3.66 -4.30 12.99
N GLU A 48 -3.51 -4.46 14.30
CA GLU A 48 -2.61 -5.46 14.89
C GLU A 48 -2.97 -6.89 14.46
N LYS A 49 -4.27 -7.24 14.52
CA LYS A 49 -4.76 -8.55 14.09
C LYS A 49 -4.52 -8.79 12.59
N ILE A 50 -4.76 -7.77 11.77
CA ILE A 50 -4.57 -7.87 10.31
C ILE A 50 -3.09 -7.93 9.95
N ALA A 51 -2.23 -7.17 10.63
CA ALA A 51 -0.78 -7.24 10.47
C ALA A 51 -0.22 -8.62 10.82
N ASP A 52 -0.74 -9.26 11.89
CA ASP A 52 -0.39 -10.63 12.22
C ASP A 52 -0.82 -11.62 11.11
N MET A 53 -2.05 -11.51 10.60
CA MET A 53 -2.52 -12.33 9.48
C MET A 53 -1.74 -12.11 8.19
N ALA A 54 -1.37 -10.86 7.88
CA ALA A 54 -0.54 -10.52 6.73
C ALA A 54 0.83 -11.20 6.85
N ARG A 55 1.49 -11.06 8.00
CA ARG A 55 2.80 -11.69 8.27
C ARG A 55 2.73 -13.21 8.15
N GLN A 56 1.70 -13.85 8.70
CA GLN A 56 1.48 -15.29 8.57
C GLN A 56 1.27 -15.73 7.12
N SER A 57 0.77 -14.84 6.27
CA SER A 57 0.54 -15.07 4.84
C SER A 57 1.75 -14.67 3.96
N GLY A 58 2.84 -14.18 4.55
CA GLY A 58 4.00 -13.69 3.81
C GLY A 58 3.83 -12.30 3.18
N ALA A 59 2.85 -11.52 3.64
CA ALA A 59 2.55 -10.17 3.18
C ALA A 59 2.85 -9.12 4.27
N ALA A 60 2.87 -7.84 3.86
CA ALA A 60 3.07 -6.69 4.75
C ALA A 60 1.83 -5.80 4.86
N THR A 61 1.73 -5.04 5.94
CA THR A 61 0.81 -3.90 6.06
C THR A 61 1.59 -2.60 5.89
N MET A 62 1.08 -1.71 5.06
CA MET A 62 1.62 -0.36 4.85
C MET A 62 0.67 0.67 5.46
N PRO A 63 1.19 1.78 5.98
CA PRO A 63 0.33 2.89 6.35
C PRO A 63 -0.37 3.46 5.11
N PRO A 64 -1.61 3.94 5.23
CA PRO A 64 -2.22 4.71 4.16
C PRO A 64 -1.44 6.01 3.93
N PRO A 65 -1.42 6.53 2.69
CA PRO A 65 -0.79 7.81 2.41
C PRO A 65 -1.44 8.89 3.27
N SER A 66 -0.63 9.83 3.77
CA SER A 66 -1.10 10.91 4.66
C SER A 66 -2.17 11.81 4.03
N GLN A 67 -2.19 11.88 2.70
CA GLN A 67 -3.19 12.59 1.91
C GLN A 67 -3.43 11.86 0.57
N ALA A 68 -4.68 11.78 0.13
CA ALA A 68 -5.01 11.27 -1.19
C ALA A 68 -4.64 12.29 -2.29
N LEU A 69 -3.98 11.83 -3.36
CA LEU A 69 -3.75 12.64 -4.54
C LEU A 69 -4.98 12.61 -5.45
N ASP A 70 -5.70 13.72 -5.55
CA ASP A 70 -6.81 13.85 -6.50
C ASP A 70 -6.30 14.37 -7.85
N MET A 71 -6.23 13.47 -8.84
CA MET A 71 -5.81 13.79 -10.20
C MET A 71 -6.90 14.48 -11.04
N ALA A 72 -8.15 14.58 -10.57
CA ALA A 72 -9.20 15.32 -11.26
C ALA A 72 -9.12 16.84 -11.01
N GLN A 73 -8.43 17.25 -9.94
CA GLN A 73 -8.27 18.65 -9.54
C GLN A 73 -7.14 19.39 -10.30
N GLY A 74 -6.59 18.79 -11.36
CA GLY A 74 -5.47 19.33 -12.13
C GLY A 74 -4.12 19.10 -11.44
N PRO A 75 -3.62 17.85 -11.41
CA PRO A 75 -2.28 17.55 -10.94
C PRO A 75 -1.31 18.11 -11.97
N THR A 76 -0.56 19.13 -11.59
CA THR A 76 0.67 19.47 -12.27
C THR A 76 1.74 18.44 -11.90
N ASP A 77 2.75 18.26 -12.74
CA ASP A 77 3.93 17.45 -12.41
C ASP A 77 4.54 17.89 -11.06
N GLU A 78 4.43 19.17 -10.72
CA GLU A 78 4.86 19.76 -9.45
C GLU A 78 4.02 19.24 -8.26
N LYS A 79 2.68 19.21 -8.35
CA LYS A 79 1.84 18.63 -7.28
C LYS A 79 2.06 17.14 -7.10
N LEU A 80 2.29 16.41 -8.19
CA LEU A 80 2.62 14.99 -8.12
C LEU A 80 3.98 14.78 -7.45
N ALA A 81 4.99 15.60 -7.80
CA ALA A 81 6.30 15.56 -7.18
C ALA A 81 6.22 15.86 -5.68
N ASP A 82 5.47 16.89 -5.28
CA ASP A 82 5.26 17.23 -3.87
C ASP A 82 4.61 16.08 -3.10
N TRP A 83 3.58 15.44 -3.69
CA TRP A 83 2.93 14.29 -3.10
C TRP A 83 3.89 13.09 -2.92
N LEU A 84 4.67 12.76 -3.95
CA LEU A 84 5.66 11.68 -3.90
C LEU A 84 6.77 11.93 -2.88
N LEU A 85 7.21 13.19 -2.72
CA LEU A 85 8.26 13.56 -1.78
C LEU A 85 7.77 13.61 -0.34
N ALA A 86 6.54 14.10 -0.11
CA ALA A 86 5.94 14.15 1.21
C ALA A 86 5.75 12.76 1.82
N ASP A 87 5.42 11.76 1.00
CA ASP A 87 5.25 10.37 1.43
C ASP A 87 6.60 9.71 1.77
N ARG A 88 7.64 9.97 0.97
CA ARG A 88 8.99 9.43 1.16
C ARG A 88 9.69 9.88 2.44
N LEU A 89 9.36 11.06 2.95
CA LEU A 89 9.95 11.58 4.19
C LEU A 89 9.44 10.85 5.45
N LEU A 90 8.38 10.05 5.33
CA LEU A 90 7.83 9.22 6.42
C LEU A 90 8.38 7.78 6.42
N GLU A 91 8.99 7.32 5.32
CA GLU A 91 9.59 5.97 5.22
C GLU A 91 10.94 5.85 5.94
N GLY A 92 11.58 6.96 6.32
CA GLY A 92 12.95 7.02 6.83
C GLY A 92 13.15 6.75 8.33
N THR A 93 12.16 6.30 9.09
CA THR A 93 12.24 6.14 10.56
C THR A 93 11.97 4.74 11.09
N HIS A 94 12.11 3.70 10.27
CA HIS A 94 12.00 2.30 10.73
C HIS A 94 13.24 1.48 10.34
N ASP A 95 14.39 1.83 10.92
CA ASP A 95 15.50 0.90 11.11
C ASP A 95 15.86 0.94 12.61
N GLY A 96 15.61 -0.18 13.29
CA GLY A 96 15.86 -0.40 14.70
C GLY A 96 16.16 -1.86 14.94
#